data_AF-K2DPJ7-F1
#
_entry.id   AF-K2DPJ7-F1
#
_cell.length_a   1.000
_cell.length_b   1.000
_cell.length_c   1.000
_cell.angle_alpha   90.00
_cell.angle_beta   90.00
_cell.angle_gamma   90.00
#
_symmetry.space_group_name_H-M   'P 1'
#
loop_
_entity.id
_entity.type
_entity.pdbx_description
1 polymer ?
#
loop_
_entity_poly.entity_id
_entity_poly.type
_entity_poly.pdbx_seq_one_letter_code
_entity_poly.pdbx_strand_id
1 'polypeptide(L)'
;MEFKSVPSFVKLVEDRTVTGLTAIMGNVDDGGDRIHSGAFRKTLQENAKRVKHLWQHDASQPPIAVIKSIEEVGLSDLPLDLIQKFPAATGGLQVAREYLPTPRGEEVLRGIVGGAISEMSFGYDPVKFDFEEFSPGVLVRNLRELRLWDTSDVNW
;
A
#
# COMPACT_ATOMS: atom_id res chain seq x y z
N MET A 1 -6.37 9.19 10.86
CA MET A 1 -5.95 8.01 10.09
C MET A 1 -7.00 7.72 9.04
N GLU A 2 -6.60 7.82 7.79
CA GLU A 2 -7.36 7.46 6.59
C GLU A 2 -6.81 6.12 6.05
N PHE A 3 -7.60 5.43 5.22
CA PHE A 3 -7.23 4.17 4.60
C PHE A 3 -7.43 4.22 3.09
N LYS A 4 -6.59 3.51 2.35
CA LYS A 4 -6.68 3.36 0.89
C LYS A 4 -6.28 1.96 0.49
N SER A 5 -7.20 1.25 -0.17
CA SER A 5 -6.93 -0.05 -0.76
C SER A 5 -6.60 0.05 -2.25
N VAL A 6 -5.79 -0.89 -2.69
CA VAL A 6 -5.55 -1.20 -4.09
C VAL A 6 -5.55 -2.72 -4.25
N PRO A 7 -5.85 -3.23 -5.46
CA PRO A 7 -5.58 -4.63 -5.78
C PRO A 7 -4.14 -4.97 -5.38
N SER A 8 -3.98 -6.07 -4.66
CA SER A 8 -2.69 -6.61 -4.26
C SER A 8 -1.98 -7.12 -5.50
N PHE A 9 -0.84 -6.51 -5.80
CA PHE A 9 0.06 -7.01 -6.83
C PHE A 9 1.15 -7.82 -6.14
N VAL A 10 0.88 -9.11 -5.93
CA VAL A 10 1.87 -10.04 -5.40
C VAL A 10 2.96 -10.23 -6.46
N LYS A 11 4.14 -9.65 -6.21
CA LYS A 11 5.30 -9.74 -7.11
C LYS A 11 6.09 -11.02 -6.88
N LEU A 12 6.16 -11.47 -5.64
CA LEU A 12 7.00 -12.59 -5.23
C LEU A 12 6.45 -13.23 -3.96
N VAL A 13 6.46 -14.55 -3.94
CA VAL A 13 6.22 -15.36 -2.74
C VAL A 13 7.41 -16.29 -2.58
N GLU A 14 8.19 -16.08 -1.51
CA GLU A 14 9.32 -16.92 -1.12
C GLU A 14 9.10 -17.42 0.31
N ASP A 15 8.82 -18.71 0.44
CA ASP A 15 8.42 -19.33 1.71
C ASP A 15 7.22 -18.60 2.35
N ARG A 16 7.46 -17.84 3.44
CA ARG A 16 6.45 -17.03 4.14
C ARG A 16 6.53 -15.55 3.82
N THR A 17 7.45 -15.14 2.95
CA THR A 17 7.64 -13.75 2.58
C THR A 17 6.87 -13.43 1.31
N VAL A 18 6.01 -12.43 1.38
CA VAL A 18 5.23 -11.92 0.24
C VAL A 18 5.64 -10.47 -0.02
N THR A 19 6.07 -10.21 -1.24
CA THR A 19 6.33 -8.85 -1.73
C THR A 19 5.17 -8.39 -2.57
N GLY A 20 4.61 -7.22 -2.26
CA GLY A 20 3.56 -6.62 -3.06
C GLY A 20 3.49 -5.11 -2.96
N LEU A 21 2.61 -4.52 -3.75
CA LEU A 21 2.36 -3.08 -3.78
C LEU A 21 1.15 -2.75 -2.91
N THR A 22 1.33 -1.83 -1.96
CA THR A 22 0.27 -1.38 -1.05
C THR A 22 -0.34 -0.04 -1.45
N ALA A 23 0.32 0.68 -2.37
CA ALA A 23 -0.18 1.92 -2.95
C ALA A 23 0.37 2.06 -4.38
N ILE A 24 -0.42 2.68 -5.25
CA ILE A 24 0.00 3.09 -6.60
C ILE A 24 0.07 4.62 -6.60
N MET A 25 1.15 5.16 -7.15
CA MET A 25 1.38 6.60 -7.23
C MET A 25 1.04 7.09 -8.63
N GLY A 26 0.53 8.31 -8.75
CA GLY A 26 0.22 8.99 -10.01
C GLY A 26 -1.21 8.78 -10.54
N ASN A 27 -1.86 7.66 -10.22
CA ASN A 27 -3.27 7.45 -10.54
C ASN A 27 -4.17 8.27 -9.60
N VAL A 28 -5.36 8.61 -10.09
CA VAL A 28 -6.48 9.07 -9.25
C VAL A 28 -7.22 7.81 -8.80
N ASP A 29 -7.42 7.64 -7.50
CA ASP A 29 -8.20 6.51 -6.96
C ASP A 29 -9.68 6.85 -6.79
N ASP A 30 -10.48 5.85 -6.40
CA ASP A 30 -11.93 5.97 -6.25
C ASP A 30 -12.34 6.97 -5.15
N GLY A 31 -11.42 7.32 -4.24
CA GLY A 31 -11.60 8.35 -3.23
C GLY A 31 -11.30 9.76 -3.73
N GLY A 32 -10.89 9.92 -4.99
CA GLY A 32 -10.53 11.21 -5.59
C GLY A 32 -9.14 11.71 -5.15
N ASP A 33 -8.25 10.82 -4.69
CA ASP A 33 -6.90 11.20 -4.33
C ASP A 33 -5.88 10.78 -5.40
N ARG A 34 -4.81 11.57 -5.52
CA ARG A 34 -3.61 11.22 -6.28
C ARG A 34 -2.39 11.26 -5.38
N ILE A 35 -1.72 10.12 -5.22
CA ILE A 35 -0.46 10.06 -4.48
C ILE A 35 0.69 10.48 -5.41
N HIS A 36 1.48 11.46 -5.00
CA HIS A 36 2.67 11.88 -5.75
C HIS A 36 3.90 11.07 -5.34
N SER A 37 4.79 10.81 -6.30
CA SER A 37 6.11 10.22 -5.99
C SER A 37 6.85 11.07 -4.96
N GLY A 38 7.42 10.42 -3.95
CA GLY A 38 8.05 11.07 -2.80
C GLY A 38 7.11 11.33 -1.62
N ALA A 39 5.81 11.04 -1.73
CA ALA A 39 4.85 11.29 -0.65
C ALA A 39 5.16 10.50 0.64
N PHE A 40 5.75 9.31 0.54
CA PHE A 40 6.17 8.48 1.67
C PHE A 40 7.63 8.70 2.07
N ARG A 41 8.43 9.38 1.24
CA ARG A 41 9.88 9.53 1.45
C ARG A 41 10.26 9.91 2.88
N LYS A 42 9.62 10.95 3.42
CA LYS A 42 9.93 11.44 4.77
C LYS A 42 9.54 10.44 5.85
N THR A 43 8.34 9.84 5.77
CA THR A 43 7.90 8.89 6.78
C THR A 43 8.72 7.60 6.77
N LEU A 44 9.20 7.16 5.60
CA LEU A 44 10.11 6.03 5.49
C LEU A 44 11.49 6.33 6.08
N GLN A 45 12.01 7.56 5.89
CA GLN A 45 13.29 7.97 6.47
C GLN A 45 13.23 8.15 7.99
N GLU A 46 12.15 8.76 8.50
CA GLU A 46 12.06 9.16 9.91
C GLU A 46 11.38 8.10 10.80
N ASN A 47 10.46 7.31 10.26
CA ASN A 47 9.50 6.55 11.06
C ASN A 47 9.20 5.12 10.57
N ALA A 48 9.91 4.59 9.57
CA ALA A 48 9.65 3.25 9.03
C ALA A 48 9.58 2.14 10.11
N LYS A 49 10.39 2.24 11.17
CA LYS A 49 10.41 1.25 12.28
C LYS A 49 9.10 1.17 13.07
N ARG A 50 8.28 2.23 13.06
CA ARG A 50 6.98 2.25 13.75
C ARG A 50 5.86 1.70 12.88
N VAL A 51 6.06 1.62 11.57
CA VAL A 51 5.10 1.02 10.63
C VAL A 51 4.96 -0.48 10.95
N LYS A 52 3.73 -0.97 10.97
CA LYS A 52 3.40 -2.39 11.18
C LYS A 52 2.64 -2.95 9.99
N HIS A 53 2.67 -4.27 9.86
CA HIS A 53 1.84 -4.98 8.89
C HIS A 53 0.68 -5.67 9.63
N LEU A 54 -0.54 -5.20 9.41
CA LEU A 54 -1.73 -5.62 10.14
C LEU A 54 -2.67 -6.42 9.23
N TRP A 55 -3.71 -6.97 9.84
CA TRP A 55 -4.89 -7.47 9.14
C TRP A 55 -6.00 -6.43 9.29
N GLN A 56 -6.61 -5.97 8.19
CA GLN A 56 -7.78 -5.10 8.25
C GLN A 56 -7.59 -3.80 9.05
N HIS A 57 -6.36 -3.28 9.12
CA HIS A 57 -6.00 -2.13 9.97
C HIS A 57 -6.36 -2.30 11.46
N ASP A 58 -6.56 -3.52 11.93
CA ASP A 58 -6.95 -3.77 13.32
C ASP A 58 -5.76 -3.60 14.27
N ALA A 59 -5.59 -2.37 14.76
CA ALA A 59 -4.56 -2.02 15.73
C ALA A 59 -4.84 -2.55 17.16
N SER A 60 -5.99 -3.19 17.39
CA SER A 60 -6.29 -3.86 18.67
C SER A 60 -5.67 -5.26 18.75
N GLN A 61 -5.21 -5.81 17.61
CA GLN A 61 -4.58 -7.12 17.51
C GLN A 61 -3.07 -6.98 17.27
N PRO A 62 -2.28 -8.02 17.63
CA PRO A 62 -0.89 -8.09 17.23
C PRO A 62 -0.73 -8.05 15.70
N PRO A 63 0.37 -7.47 15.18
CA PRO A 63 0.70 -7.55 13.75
C PRO A 63 0.73 -9.00 13.24
N ILE A 64 0.38 -9.20 11.97
CA ILE A 64 0.32 -10.54 11.36
C ILE A 64 1.59 -10.93 10.61
N ALA A 65 2.45 -9.95 10.31
CA ALA A 65 3.70 -10.16 9.59
C ALA A 65 4.80 -9.19 10.05
N VAL A 66 6.05 -9.58 9.82
CA VAL A 66 7.21 -8.72 9.98
C VAL A 66 7.53 -8.07 8.65
N ILE A 67 7.57 -6.74 8.60
CA ILE A 67 8.05 -6.00 7.43
C ILE A 67 9.56 -6.22 7.30
N LYS A 68 9.99 -6.82 6.19
CA LYS A 68 11.40 -7.02 5.83
C LYS A 68 11.95 -5.83 5.06
N SER A 69 11.14 -5.25 4.17
CA SER A 69 11.43 -3.99 3.49
C SER A 69 10.16 -3.23 3.18
N ILE A 70 10.26 -1.90 3.14
CA ILE A 70 9.20 -1.01 2.66
C ILE A 70 9.85 0.19 1.98
N GLU A 71 9.49 0.43 0.72
CA GLU A 71 10.14 1.45 -0.11
C GLU A 71 9.22 1.95 -1.21
N GLU A 72 9.43 3.19 -1.64
CA GLU A 72 8.86 3.66 -2.90
C GLU A 72 9.66 3.08 -4.06
N VAL A 73 8.95 2.49 -5.03
CA VAL A 73 9.53 1.98 -6.27
C VAL A 73 9.05 2.80 -7.46
N GLY A 74 9.85 2.86 -8.52
CA GLY A 74 9.54 3.63 -9.72
C GLY A 74 8.64 2.88 -10.70
N LEU A 75 8.18 3.57 -11.74
CA LEU A 75 7.37 2.97 -12.81
C LEU A 75 8.03 1.73 -13.44
N SER A 76 9.35 1.72 -13.62
CA SER A 76 10.10 0.58 -14.19
C SER A 76 10.06 -0.68 -13.33
N ASP A 77 9.74 -0.55 -12.05
CA ASP A 77 9.66 -1.66 -11.11
C ASP A 77 8.24 -2.24 -11.01
N LEU A 78 7.25 -1.61 -11.67
CA LEU A 78 5.86 -2.05 -11.64
C LEU A 78 5.60 -3.17 -12.66
N PRO A 79 4.73 -4.15 -12.34
CA PRO A 79 4.27 -5.14 -13.32
C PRO A 79 3.62 -4.52 -14.55
N LEU A 80 3.84 -5.08 -15.74
CA LEU A 80 3.32 -4.52 -17.00
C LEU A 80 1.79 -4.45 -17.06
N ASP A 81 1.11 -5.46 -16.53
CA ASP A 81 -0.34 -5.52 -16.41
C ASP A 81 -0.88 -4.42 -15.48
N LEU A 82 -0.16 -4.09 -14.40
CA LEU A 82 -0.48 -2.96 -13.54
C LEU A 82 -0.36 -1.64 -14.32
N ILE A 83 0.74 -1.44 -15.04
CA ILE A 83 0.96 -0.22 -15.84
C ILE A 83 -0.15 -0.06 -16.89
N GLN A 84 -0.58 -1.15 -17.53
CA GLN A 84 -1.69 -1.11 -18.48
C GLN A 84 -3.02 -0.74 -17.79
N LYS A 85 -3.27 -1.25 -16.59
CA LYS A 85 -4.47 -0.93 -15.80
C LYS A 85 -4.46 0.50 -15.26
N PHE A 86 -3.29 1.02 -14.89
CA PHE A 86 -3.08 2.34 -14.32
C PHE A 86 -2.07 3.13 -15.17
N PRO A 87 -2.46 3.64 -16.34
CA PRO A 87 -1.53 4.31 -17.27
C PRO A 87 -0.93 5.62 -16.72
N ALA A 88 -1.57 6.21 -15.71
CA ALA A 88 -1.06 7.37 -15.00
C ALA A 88 -0.07 7.02 -13.87
N ALA A 89 0.24 5.73 -13.67
CA ALA A 89 1.13 5.30 -12.61
C ALA A 89 2.54 5.89 -12.80
N THR A 90 3.12 6.38 -11.72
CA THR A 90 4.51 6.87 -11.67
C THR A 90 5.40 5.98 -10.81
N GLY A 91 4.81 5.06 -10.05
CA GLY A 91 5.48 4.17 -9.11
C GLY A 91 4.50 3.57 -8.12
N GLY A 92 5.02 3.01 -7.03
CA GLY A 92 4.17 2.49 -5.94
C GLY A 92 4.92 2.37 -4.63
N LEU A 93 4.19 2.10 -3.55
CA LEU A 93 4.77 1.74 -2.26
C LEU A 93 4.85 0.20 -2.20
N GLN A 94 6.06 -0.33 -2.24
CA GLN A 94 6.33 -1.77 -2.17
C GLN A 94 6.62 -2.17 -0.73
N VAL A 95 6.06 -3.30 -0.31
CA VAL A 95 6.34 -3.91 1.00
C VAL A 95 6.61 -5.41 0.84
N ALA A 96 7.74 -5.86 1.39
CA ALA A 96 8.03 -7.27 1.60
C ALA A 96 7.71 -7.61 3.07
N ARG A 97 6.80 -8.56 3.29
CA ARG A 97 6.38 -8.97 4.64
C ARG A 97 6.46 -10.49 4.83
N GLU A 98 7.03 -10.91 5.95
CA GLU A 98 7.11 -12.32 6.34
C GLU A 98 6.02 -12.62 7.36
N TYR A 99 5.06 -13.47 7.00
CA TYR A 99 3.91 -13.79 7.86
C TYR A 99 4.35 -14.57 9.09
N LEU A 100 3.86 -14.15 10.25
CA LEU A 100 4.14 -14.83 11.50
C LEU A 100 3.51 -16.23 11.49
N PRO A 101 4.15 -17.25 12.09
CA PRO A 101 3.59 -18.60 12.22
C PRO A 101 2.52 -18.66 13.33
N THR A 102 1.48 -17.85 13.17
CA THR A 102 0.30 -17.79 14.05
C THR A 102 -0.93 -18.21 13.26
N PRO A 103 -2.04 -18.62 13.90
CA PRO A 103 -3.26 -19.00 13.18
C PRO A 103 -3.72 -17.91 12.19
N ARG A 104 -3.72 -16.64 12.60
CA ARG A 104 -4.08 -15.52 11.70
C ARG A 104 -3.06 -15.32 10.58
N GLY A 105 -1.76 -15.39 10.88
CA GLY A 105 -0.73 -15.27 9.85
C GLY A 105 -0.82 -16.38 8.79
N GLU A 106 -1.13 -17.61 9.20
CA GLU A 106 -1.40 -18.73 8.30
C GLU A 106 -2.64 -18.49 7.44
N GLU A 107 -3.77 -18.09 8.04
CA GLU A 107 -5.00 -17.82 7.31
C GLU A 107 -4.78 -16.79 6.21
N VAL A 108 -4.10 -15.68 6.54
CA VAL A 108 -3.85 -14.59 5.58
C VAL A 108 -2.86 -15.04 4.50
N LEU A 109 -1.74 -15.68 4.87
CA LEU A 109 -0.76 -16.18 3.90
C LEU A 109 -1.41 -17.19 2.92
N ARG A 110 -2.19 -18.15 3.44
CA ARG A 110 -2.89 -19.13 2.62
C ARG A 110 -3.98 -18.49 1.77
N GLY A 111 -4.67 -17.48 2.28
CA GLY A 111 -5.64 -16.69 1.54
C GLY A 111 -5.01 -15.95 0.36
N ILE A 112 -3.82 -15.36 0.54
CA ILE A 112 -3.08 -14.70 -0.54
C ILE A 112 -2.60 -15.71 -1.58
N VAL A 113 -1.97 -16.81 -1.14
CA VAL A 113 -1.49 -17.87 -2.05
C VAL A 113 -2.66 -18.52 -2.83
N GLY A 114 -3.82 -18.66 -2.19
CA GLY A 114 -5.04 -19.18 -2.80
C GLY A 114 -5.82 -18.16 -3.64
N GLY A 115 -5.41 -16.88 -3.65
CA GLY A 115 -6.08 -15.80 -4.37
C GLY A 115 -7.40 -15.32 -3.73
N ALA A 116 -7.72 -15.77 -2.51
CA ALA A 116 -8.91 -15.33 -1.76
C ALA A 116 -8.72 -13.95 -1.12
N ILE A 117 -7.48 -13.57 -0.81
CA ILE A 117 -7.09 -12.24 -0.33
C ILE A 117 -6.26 -11.60 -1.43
N SER A 118 -6.83 -10.61 -2.09
CA SER A 118 -6.27 -10.02 -3.31
C SER A 118 -6.13 -8.50 -3.22
N GLU A 119 -6.21 -7.92 -2.02
CA GLU A 119 -6.15 -6.47 -1.82
C GLU A 119 -5.20 -6.09 -0.68
N MET A 120 -4.55 -4.93 -0.83
CA MET A 120 -3.70 -4.33 0.18
C MET A 120 -4.11 -2.90 0.42
N SER A 121 -3.91 -2.43 1.64
CA SER A 121 -4.21 -1.08 2.04
C SER A 121 -3.15 -0.51 2.95
N PHE A 122 -3.13 0.80 3.11
CA PHE A 122 -2.22 1.48 4.03
C PHE A 122 -2.97 2.52 4.86
N GLY A 123 -2.61 2.60 6.15
CA GLY A 123 -3.12 3.60 7.08
C GLY A 123 -2.21 4.82 7.09
N TYR A 124 -2.76 6.01 6.90
CA TYR A 124 -1.98 7.24 6.82
C TYR A 124 -2.68 8.47 7.39
N ASP A 125 -1.92 9.55 7.60
CA ASP A 125 -2.47 10.90 7.72
C ASP A 125 -1.84 11.80 6.64
N PRO A 126 -2.63 12.64 5.95
CA PRO A 126 -2.09 13.61 5.00
C PRO A 126 -1.35 14.72 5.74
N VAL A 127 -0.09 14.97 5.38
CA VAL A 127 0.75 16.02 5.98
C VAL A 127 0.82 17.25 5.07
N LYS A 128 0.95 17.04 3.75
CA LYS A 128 0.87 18.10 2.74
C LYS A 128 0.04 17.62 1.57
N PHE A 129 -0.93 18.44 1.18
CA PHE A 129 -1.79 18.18 0.04
C PHE A 129 -2.35 19.49 -0.53
N ASP A 130 -2.84 19.43 -1.76
CA ASP A 130 -3.65 20.47 -2.40
C ASP A 130 -4.76 19.83 -3.23
N PHE A 131 -5.60 20.66 -3.84
CA PHE A 131 -6.66 20.23 -4.73
C PHE A 131 -6.41 20.77 -6.13
N GLU A 132 -6.71 19.93 -7.12
CA GLU A 132 -6.67 20.25 -8.54
C GLU A 132 -8.06 19.99 -9.14
N GLU A 133 -8.53 20.87 -10.01
CA GLU A 133 -9.74 20.60 -10.79
C GLU A 133 -9.38 19.66 -11.95
N PHE A 134 -9.79 18.41 -11.83
CA PHE A 134 -9.49 17.35 -12.81
C PHE A 134 -10.45 17.40 -14.01
N SER A 135 -11.70 17.76 -13.74
CA SER A 135 -12.73 18.05 -14.75
C SER A 135 -13.75 19.01 -14.14
N PRO A 136 -14.63 19.66 -14.93
CA PRO A 136 -15.57 20.66 -14.41
C PRO A 136 -16.34 20.16 -13.18
N GLY A 137 -16.09 20.78 -12.02
CA GLY A 137 -16.73 20.43 -10.75
C GLY A 137 -16.23 19.16 -10.05
N VAL A 138 -15.16 18.53 -10.57
CA VAL A 138 -14.51 17.36 -9.97
C VAL A 138 -13.12 17.76 -9.49
N LEU A 139 -12.93 17.75 -8.18
CA LEU A 139 -11.65 18.01 -7.55
C LEU A 139 -10.94 16.70 -7.23
N VAL A 140 -9.63 16.68 -7.47
CA VAL A 140 -8.73 15.62 -7.01
C VAL A 140 -7.83 16.20 -5.93
N ARG A 141 -7.67 15.47 -4.82
CA ARG A 141 -6.72 15.84 -3.75
C ARG A 141 -5.36 15.21 -4.04
N ASN A 142 -4.37 16.06 -4.30
CA ASN A 142 -2.99 15.67 -4.54
C ASN A 142 -2.26 15.47 -3.21
N LEU A 143 -1.97 14.23 -2.85
CA LEU A 143 -1.23 13.85 -1.65
C LEU A 143 0.28 13.96 -1.92
N ARG A 144 0.94 14.94 -1.30
CA ARG A 144 2.37 15.25 -1.54
C ARG A 144 3.31 14.83 -0.42
N GLU A 145 2.80 14.74 0.81
CA GLU A 145 3.52 14.22 1.96
C GLU A 145 2.52 13.48 2.86
N LEU A 146 2.84 12.25 3.21
CA LEU A 146 2.01 11.36 4.02
C LEU A 146 2.80 10.88 5.23
N ARG A 147 2.12 10.81 6.38
CA ARG A 147 2.60 10.06 7.54
C ARG A 147 2.00 8.66 7.44
N LEU A 148 2.85 7.64 7.33
CA LEU A 148 2.44 6.23 7.26
C LEU A 148 2.37 5.63 8.67
N TRP A 149 1.27 4.93 8.95
CA TRP A 149 1.03 4.24 10.23
C TRP A 149 1.18 2.73 10.09
N ASP A 150 0.57 2.16 9.07
CA ASP A 150 0.60 0.72 8.82
C ASP A 150 0.40 0.41 7.33
N THR A 151 0.73 -0.84 6.99
CA THR A 151 0.25 -1.49 5.78
C THR A 151 -0.60 -2.67 6.23
N SER A 152 -1.57 -3.08 5.44
CA SER A 152 -2.47 -4.16 5.79
C SER A 152 -2.86 -4.97 4.57
N ASP A 153 -2.97 -6.29 4.73
CA ASP A 153 -3.83 -7.06 3.84
C ASP A 153 -5.28 -6.83 4.26
N VAL A 154 -6.16 -6.74 3.26
CA VAL A 154 -7.59 -6.46 3.45
C VAL A 154 -8.41 -7.34 2.52
N ASN A 155 -9.71 -7.43 2.80
CA ASN A 155 -10.63 -8.19 1.94
C ASN A 155 -11.02 -7.38 0.69
N TRP A 156 -11.09 -6.05 0.82
CA TRP A 156 -11.47 -5.04 -0.17
C TRP A 156 -10.97 -3.66 0.30
#